data_AF-A0A955QR87-F1
#
_entry.id   AF-A0A955QR87-F1
#
_cell.length_a   1.000
_cell.length_b   1.000
_cell.length_c   1.000
_cell.angle_alpha   90.00
_cell.angle_beta   90.00
_cell.angle_gamma   90.00
#
_symmetry.space_group_name_H-M   'P 1'
#
loop_
_entity.id
_entity.type
_entity.pdbx_description
1 polymer ?
#
loop_
_entity_poly.entity_id
_entity_poly.type
_entity_poly.pdbx_seq_one_letter_code
_entity_poly.pdbx_strand_id
1 'polypeptide(L)'
;MEDPAYASLQTQLESTKTTLGHLQKSKVKLEQQAREYAARVERTPKLEPAYQTLLRDRDNTAQKFQEYRSRLLEAQVAEGLELERKGERFSLVDPPMLPESPVRPNRKAILFLGLVLALAGGIGSGALAEALDGAIYTSDRLRVVTKMAPLAVIPYLYTEAEERGKSARTKFLSAGVLILVMASLGVVHVFWMPLDVLWYVALRTMHLD
;
A
#
# COMPACT_ATOMS: atom_id res chain seq x y z
N MET A 1 -22.56 -115.56 -49.36
CA MET A 1 -23.63 -114.56 -49.21
C MET A 1 -23.21 -113.66 -48.08
N GLU A 2 -22.72 -112.48 -48.41
CA GLU A 2 -22.33 -111.46 -47.43
C GLU A 2 -23.60 -110.93 -46.77
N ASP A 3 -23.65 -110.91 -45.43
CA ASP A 3 -24.82 -110.52 -44.65
C ASP A 3 -25.07 -109.01 -44.77
N PRO A 4 -26.22 -108.58 -45.33
CA PRO A 4 -26.54 -107.16 -45.56
C PRO A 4 -26.58 -106.32 -44.27
N ALA A 5 -26.77 -106.95 -43.10
CA ALA A 5 -26.74 -106.23 -41.82
C ALA A 5 -25.34 -105.68 -41.48
N TYR A 6 -24.26 -106.43 -41.79
CA TYR A 6 -22.89 -106.03 -41.47
C TYR A 6 -22.41 -104.84 -42.32
N ALA A 7 -22.78 -104.83 -43.60
CA ALA A 7 -22.50 -103.73 -44.52
C ALA A 7 -23.18 -102.43 -44.08
N SER A 8 -24.42 -102.51 -43.57
CA SER A 8 -25.14 -101.34 -43.04
C SER A 8 -24.48 -100.77 -41.78
N LEU A 9 -24.01 -101.64 -40.87
CA LEU A 9 -23.37 -101.23 -39.62
C LEU A 9 -22.00 -100.59 -39.89
N GLN A 10 -21.25 -101.12 -40.85
CA GLN A 10 -19.95 -100.58 -41.26
C GLN A 10 -20.09 -99.21 -41.94
N THR A 11 -21.15 -99.03 -42.73
CA THR A 11 -21.50 -97.72 -43.32
C THR A 11 -21.87 -96.70 -42.24
N GLN A 12 -22.64 -97.10 -41.22
CA GLN A 12 -22.95 -96.23 -40.08
C GLN A 12 -21.71 -95.86 -39.27
N LEU A 13 -20.81 -96.82 -39.03
CA LEU A 13 -19.55 -96.59 -38.30
C LEU A 13 -18.66 -95.58 -39.05
N GLU A 14 -18.51 -95.74 -40.36
CA GLU A 14 -17.76 -94.78 -41.20
C GLU A 14 -18.43 -93.41 -41.24
N SER A 15 -19.77 -93.34 -41.32
CA SER A 15 -20.49 -92.06 -41.21
C SER A 15 -20.31 -91.38 -39.84
N THR A 16 -20.24 -92.17 -38.77
CA THR A 16 -20.08 -91.65 -37.40
C THR A 16 -18.64 -91.19 -37.18
N LYS A 17 -17.64 -91.93 -37.68
CA LYS A 17 -16.23 -91.53 -37.65
C LYS A 17 -15.97 -90.26 -38.44
N THR A 18 -16.54 -90.14 -39.63
CA THR A 18 -16.45 -88.91 -40.44
C THR A 18 -17.12 -87.74 -39.73
N THR A 19 -18.31 -87.95 -39.16
CA THR A 19 -19.01 -86.92 -38.35
C THR A 19 -18.18 -86.50 -37.13
N LEU A 20 -17.57 -87.44 -36.40
CA LEU A 20 -16.69 -87.17 -35.27
C LEU A 20 -15.47 -86.34 -35.70
N GLY A 21 -14.84 -86.71 -36.82
CA GLY A 21 -13.72 -85.97 -37.39
C GLY A 21 -14.10 -84.54 -37.81
N HIS A 22 -15.29 -84.37 -38.38
CA HIS A 22 -15.84 -83.04 -38.69
C HIS A 22 -16.11 -82.23 -37.42
N LEU A 23 -16.71 -82.82 -36.38
CA LEU A 23 -16.98 -82.16 -35.11
C LEU A 23 -15.68 -81.76 -34.38
N GLN A 24 -14.66 -82.61 -34.38
CA GLN A 24 -13.34 -82.27 -33.83
C GLN A 24 -12.69 -81.12 -34.59
N LYS A 25 -12.71 -81.13 -35.93
CA LYS A 25 -12.21 -80.01 -36.74
C LYS A 25 -12.98 -78.72 -36.46
N SER A 26 -14.31 -78.80 -36.34
CA SER A 26 -15.15 -77.65 -35.98
C SER A 26 -14.84 -77.13 -34.58
N LYS A 27 -14.62 -78.02 -33.60
CA LYS A 27 -14.21 -77.64 -32.24
C LYS A 27 -12.89 -76.87 -32.26
N VAL A 28 -11.86 -77.41 -32.93
CA VAL A 28 -10.55 -76.75 -33.03
C VAL A 28 -10.68 -75.40 -33.74
N LYS A 29 -11.48 -75.31 -34.81
CA LYS A 29 -11.74 -74.04 -35.51
C LYS A 29 -12.43 -73.02 -34.61
N LEU A 30 -13.46 -73.43 -33.86
CA LEU A 30 -14.19 -72.58 -32.93
C LEU A 30 -13.29 -72.10 -31.78
N GLU A 31 -12.46 -72.97 -31.22
CA GLU A 31 -11.49 -72.58 -30.19
C GLU A 31 -10.46 -71.59 -30.72
N GLN A 32 -10.02 -71.76 -31.97
CA GLN A 32 -9.10 -70.82 -32.60
C GLN A 32 -9.76 -69.46 -32.85
N GLN A 33 -11.01 -69.44 -33.32
CA GLN A 33 -11.81 -68.21 -33.44
C GLN A 33 -12.01 -67.54 -32.08
N ALA A 34 -12.34 -68.30 -31.04
CA ALA A 34 -12.52 -67.77 -29.69
C ALA A 34 -11.24 -67.12 -29.15
N ARG A 35 -10.08 -67.76 -29.35
CA ARG A 35 -8.77 -67.19 -28.99
C ARG A 35 -8.48 -65.89 -29.76
N GLU A 36 -8.81 -65.86 -31.06
CA GLU A 36 -8.60 -64.67 -31.87
C GLU A 36 -9.51 -63.51 -31.43
N TYR A 37 -10.77 -63.78 -31.10
CA TYR A 37 -11.69 -62.78 -30.54
C TYR A 37 -11.25 -62.30 -29.15
N ALA A 38 -10.81 -63.20 -28.26
CA ALA A 38 -10.28 -62.81 -26.94
C ALA A 38 -9.07 -61.88 -27.07
N ALA A 39 -8.12 -62.21 -27.95
CA ALA A 39 -6.96 -61.37 -28.24
C ALA A 39 -7.33 -60.01 -28.85
N ARG A 40 -8.42 -59.93 -29.63
CA ARG A 40 -8.95 -58.65 -30.16
C ARG A 40 -9.57 -57.82 -29.04
N VAL A 41 -10.35 -58.43 -28.15
CA VAL A 41 -10.98 -57.75 -27.00
C VAL A 41 -9.92 -57.19 -26.05
N GLU A 42 -8.82 -57.92 -25.79
CA GLU A 42 -7.72 -57.43 -24.96
C GLU A 42 -6.95 -56.23 -25.57
N ARG A 43 -7.04 -56.03 -26.89
CA ARG A 43 -6.41 -54.89 -27.57
C ARG A 43 -7.29 -53.63 -27.56
N THR A 44 -8.60 -53.77 -27.41
CA THR A 44 -9.56 -52.64 -27.37
C THR A 44 -9.30 -51.65 -26.21
N PRO A 45 -8.99 -52.07 -24.96
CA PRO A 45 -8.68 -51.16 -23.85
C PRO A 45 -7.51 -50.20 -24.10
N LYS A 46 -6.60 -50.53 -25.05
CA LYS A 46 -5.46 -49.66 -25.37
C LYS A 46 -5.85 -48.47 -26.25
N LEU A 47 -6.97 -48.54 -26.96
CA LEU A 47 -7.44 -47.51 -27.87
C LEU A 47 -8.29 -46.44 -27.17
N GLU A 48 -9.02 -46.81 -26.11
CA GLU A 48 -9.88 -45.90 -25.36
C GLU A 48 -9.11 -44.70 -24.76
N PRO A 49 -7.94 -44.86 -24.10
CA PRO A 49 -7.19 -43.72 -23.55
C PRO A 49 -6.66 -42.76 -24.63
N ALA A 50 -6.27 -43.29 -25.78
CA ALA A 50 -5.78 -42.48 -26.90
C ALA A 50 -6.93 -41.65 -27.50
N TYR A 51 -8.11 -42.26 -27.65
CA TYR A 51 -9.30 -41.56 -28.12
C TYR A 51 -9.77 -40.48 -27.15
N GLN A 52 -9.77 -40.76 -25.84
CA GLN A 52 -10.11 -39.76 -24.81
C GLN A 52 -9.14 -38.59 -24.78
N THR A 53 -7.84 -38.85 -24.96
CA THR A 53 -6.83 -37.79 -25.12
C THR A 53 -7.13 -36.93 -26.34
N LEU A 54 -7.42 -37.55 -27.49
CA LEU A 54 -7.74 -36.84 -28.72
C LEU A 54 -9.01 -35.96 -28.57
N LEU A 55 -10.04 -36.46 -27.87
CA LEU A 55 -11.25 -35.69 -27.58
C LEU A 55 -10.94 -34.47 -26.71
N ARG A 56 -10.15 -34.64 -25.64
CA ARG A 56 -9.73 -33.52 -24.77
C ARG A 56 -8.92 -32.48 -25.53
N ASP A 57 -7.99 -32.91 -26.39
CA ASP A 57 -7.18 -32.00 -27.20
C ASP A 57 -8.04 -31.23 -28.21
N ARG A 58 -9.03 -31.90 -28.83
CA ARG A 58 -10.02 -31.24 -29.69
C ARG A 58 -10.79 -30.17 -28.93
N ASP A 59 -11.30 -30.49 -27.75
CA ASP A 59 -12.09 -29.56 -26.93
C ASP A 59 -11.28 -28.36 -26.46
N ASN A 60 -10.06 -28.60 -25.99
CA ASN A 60 -9.12 -27.54 -25.60
C ASN A 60 -8.80 -26.62 -26.79
N THR A 61 -8.59 -27.19 -27.97
CA THR A 61 -8.29 -26.41 -29.19
C THR A 61 -9.50 -25.59 -29.63
N ALA A 62 -10.70 -26.15 -29.55
CA ALA A 62 -11.94 -25.44 -29.85
C ALA A 62 -12.18 -24.25 -28.90
N GLN A 63 -11.94 -24.45 -27.59
CA GLN A 63 -12.04 -23.37 -26.59
C GLN A 63 -11.03 -22.25 -26.86
N LYS A 64 -9.76 -22.60 -27.10
CA LYS A 64 -8.71 -21.62 -27.44
C LYS A 64 -9.05 -20.83 -28.70
N PHE A 65 -9.56 -21.50 -29.73
CA PHE A 65 -9.98 -20.84 -30.96
C PHE A 65 -11.11 -19.83 -30.71
N GLN A 66 -12.10 -20.19 -29.89
CA GLN A 66 -13.17 -19.27 -29.50
C GLN A 66 -12.65 -18.07 -28.71
N GLU A 67 -11.74 -18.29 -27.76
CA GLU A 67 -11.11 -17.20 -26.99
C GLU A 67 -10.34 -16.24 -27.89
N TYR A 68 -9.47 -16.76 -28.77
CA TYR A 68 -8.69 -15.92 -29.69
C TYR A 68 -9.59 -15.16 -30.66
N ARG A 69 -10.70 -15.76 -31.11
CA ARG A 69 -11.68 -15.08 -31.94
C ARG A 69 -12.38 -13.94 -31.21
N SER A 70 -12.74 -14.12 -29.93
CA SER A 70 -13.32 -13.04 -29.11
C SER A 70 -12.34 -11.89 -28.95
N ARG A 71 -11.10 -12.18 -28.55
CA ARG A 71 -10.05 -11.16 -28.37
C ARG A 71 -9.74 -10.42 -29.66
N LEU A 72 -9.76 -11.11 -30.80
CA LEU A 72 -9.57 -10.49 -32.11
C LEU A 72 -10.71 -9.51 -32.45
N LEU A 73 -11.96 -9.89 -32.18
CA LEU A 73 -13.11 -9.01 -32.37
C LEU A 73 -13.04 -7.78 -31.46
N GLU A 74 -12.70 -7.97 -30.18
CA GLU A 74 -12.48 -6.87 -29.23
C GLU A 74 -11.38 -5.92 -29.71
N ALA A 75 -10.25 -6.46 -30.19
CA ALA A 75 -9.16 -5.67 -30.73
C ALA A 75 -9.56 -4.91 -32.01
N GLN A 76 -10.30 -5.53 -32.92
CA GLN A 76 -10.81 -4.87 -34.13
C GLN A 76 -11.81 -3.75 -33.80
N VAL A 77 -12.66 -3.94 -32.80
CA VAL A 77 -13.57 -2.90 -32.31
C VAL A 77 -12.76 -1.76 -31.69
N ALA A 78 -11.76 -2.06 -30.86
CA ALA A 78 -10.89 -1.05 -30.25
C ALA A 78 -10.11 -0.25 -31.31
N GLU A 79 -9.54 -0.93 -32.30
CA GLU A 79 -8.86 -0.30 -33.44
C GLU A 79 -9.82 0.57 -34.25
N GLY A 80 -11.03 0.09 -34.53
CA GLY A 80 -12.07 0.88 -35.20
C GLY A 80 -12.44 2.15 -34.43
N LEU A 81 -12.54 2.07 -33.09
CA LEU A 81 -12.79 3.24 -32.24
C LEU A 81 -11.62 4.23 -32.25
N GLU A 82 -10.37 3.75 -32.31
CA GLU A 82 -9.17 4.59 -32.46
C GLU A 82 -9.12 5.29 -33.83
N LEU A 83 -9.32 4.53 -34.92
CA LEU A 83 -9.34 5.02 -36.30
C LEU A 83 -10.46 6.04 -36.54
N GLU A 84 -11.66 5.77 -36.03
CA GLU A 84 -12.79 6.71 -36.09
C GLU A 84 -12.63 7.91 -35.13
N ARG A 85 -11.56 7.97 -34.34
CA ARG A 85 -11.34 8.97 -33.27
C ARG A 85 -12.55 9.07 -32.33
N LYS A 86 -13.25 7.96 -32.14
CA LYS A 86 -14.36 7.77 -31.18
C LYS A 86 -13.90 7.13 -29.87
N GLY A 87 -12.61 6.82 -29.73
CA GLY A 87 -11.99 6.62 -28.42
C GLY A 87 -12.35 7.80 -27.52
N GLU A 88 -12.77 7.50 -26.29
CA GLU A 88 -13.29 8.47 -25.32
C GLU A 88 -12.57 9.81 -25.44
N ARG A 89 -13.23 10.79 -26.05
CA ARG A 89 -12.71 12.15 -26.05
C ARG A 89 -12.76 12.55 -24.59
N PHE A 90 -11.61 12.50 -23.91
CA PHE A 90 -11.46 13.04 -22.57
C PHE A 90 -11.83 14.52 -22.64
N SER A 91 -13.11 14.83 -22.48
CA SER A 91 -13.58 16.19 -22.30
C SER A 91 -13.18 16.55 -20.88
N LEU A 92 -12.35 17.57 -20.75
CA LEU A 92 -12.02 18.13 -19.45
C LEU A 92 -13.30 18.74 -18.89
N VAL A 93 -14.03 17.99 -18.05
CA VAL A 93 -15.26 18.47 -17.39
C VAL A 93 -14.88 19.49 -16.31
N ASP A 94 -13.83 19.17 -15.54
CA ASP A 94 -13.33 20.04 -14.48
C ASP A 94 -11.79 19.95 -14.41
N PRO A 95 -11.04 21.04 -14.65
CA PRO A 95 -9.59 21.06 -14.48
C PRO A 95 -9.20 20.79 -13.02
N PRO A 96 -8.02 20.19 -12.76
CA PRO A 96 -7.53 20.03 -11.40
C PRO A 96 -7.36 21.39 -10.74
N MET A 97 -8.12 21.63 -9.67
CA MET A 97 -7.99 22.85 -8.87
C MET A 97 -6.68 22.79 -8.08
N LEU A 98 -5.94 23.90 -8.11
CA LEU A 98 -4.79 24.08 -7.22
C LEU A 98 -5.30 24.16 -5.77
N PRO A 99 -4.60 23.52 -4.80
CA PRO A 99 -5.02 23.56 -3.42
C PRO A 99 -4.98 25.00 -2.89
N GLU A 100 -6.12 25.50 -2.42
CA GLU A 100 -6.27 26.85 -1.86
C GLU A 100 -5.50 27.04 -0.54
N SER A 101 -5.13 25.95 0.13
CA SER A 101 -4.38 25.98 1.37
C SER A 101 -3.32 24.87 1.43
N PRO A 102 -2.19 25.11 2.11
CA PRO A 102 -1.14 24.11 2.24
C PRO A 102 -1.64 22.89 3.03
N VAL A 103 -1.63 21.72 2.39
CA VAL A 103 -2.10 20.45 2.98
C VAL A 103 -1.22 20.04 4.16
N ARG A 104 0.10 20.26 4.08
CA ARG A 104 1.09 20.03 5.14
C ARG A 104 2.34 20.93 4.91
N PRO A 105 3.10 21.28 5.96
CA PRO A 105 2.82 21.14 7.39
C PRO A 105 1.97 22.30 7.94
N ASN A 106 1.35 22.11 9.12
CA ASN A 106 0.57 23.16 9.78
C ASN A 106 1.51 24.24 10.35
N ARG A 107 1.77 25.27 9.53
CA ARG A 107 2.65 26.41 9.84
C ARG A 107 2.24 27.14 11.13
N LYS A 108 0.95 27.16 11.46
CA LYS A 108 0.41 27.79 12.66
C LYS A 108 0.86 27.10 13.95
N ALA A 109 0.80 25.77 13.96
CA ALA A 109 1.22 24.97 15.10
C ALA A 109 2.73 25.06 15.36
N ILE A 110 3.55 25.04 14.29
CA ILE A 110 5.01 25.11 14.40
C ILE A 110 5.46 26.45 15.00
N LEU A 111 4.88 27.56 14.54
CA LEU A 111 5.24 28.89 15.04
C LEU A 111 4.86 29.08 16.52
N PHE A 112 3.64 28.66 16.89
CA PHE A 112 3.19 28.72 18.28
C PHE A 112 4.09 27.90 19.20
N LEU A 113 4.41 26.66 18.81
CA LEU A 113 5.31 25.81 19.57
C LEU A 113 6.72 26.41 19.68
N GLY A 114 7.24 26.98 18.59
CA GLY A 114 8.53 27.66 18.58
C GLY A 114 8.59 28.84 19.55
N LEU A 115 7.54 29.66 19.61
CA LEU A 115 7.46 30.80 20.53
C LEU A 115 7.42 30.34 21.99
N VAL A 116 6.58 29.34 22.31
CA VAL A 116 6.48 28.78 23.65
C VAL A 116 7.82 28.19 24.10
N LEU A 117 8.49 27.42 23.22
CA LEU A 117 9.79 26.83 23.51
C LEU A 117 10.89 27.89 23.66
N ALA A 118 10.88 28.96 22.86
CA ALA A 118 11.85 30.04 22.97
C ALA A 118 11.70 30.80 24.30
N LEU A 119 10.46 31.10 24.72
CA LEU A 119 10.20 31.74 26.02
C LEU A 119 10.58 30.83 27.18
N ALA A 120 10.14 29.57 27.14
CA ALA A 120 10.47 28.59 28.17
C ALA A 120 11.99 28.35 28.25
N GLY A 121 12.67 28.28 27.10
CA GLY A 121 14.12 28.13 27.01
C GLY A 121 14.87 29.36 27.52
N GLY A 122 14.41 30.57 27.20
CA GLY A 122 15.01 31.82 27.70
C GLY A 122 14.87 31.98 29.21
N ILE A 123 13.66 31.80 29.74
CA ILE A 123 13.40 31.89 31.19
C ILE A 123 14.11 30.74 31.92
N GLY A 124 13.97 29.52 31.39
CA GLY A 124 14.56 28.32 31.99
C GLY A 124 16.07 28.36 32.03
N SER A 125 16.73 28.82 30.97
CA SER A 125 18.20 28.97 30.96
C SER A 125 18.67 30.04 31.94
N GLY A 126 17.98 31.18 32.03
CA GLY A 126 18.30 32.22 33.02
C GLY A 126 18.11 31.74 34.46
N ALA A 127 17.00 31.07 34.75
CA ALA A 127 16.72 30.50 36.06
C ALA A 127 17.72 29.41 36.44
N LEU A 128 18.13 28.56 35.48
CA LEU A 128 19.16 27.55 35.69
C LEU A 128 20.53 28.18 35.95
N ALA A 129 20.89 29.22 35.22
CA ALA A 129 22.13 29.96 35.43
C ALA A 129 22.17 30.61 36.83
N GLU A 130 21.08 31.23 37.27
CA GLU A 130 20.96 31.80 38.63
C GLU A 130 20.98 30.70 39.70
N ALA A 131 20.33 29.56 39.48
CA ALA A 131 20.33 28.44 40.43
C ALA A 131 21.73 27.81 40.61
N LEU A 132 22.59 27.92 39.60
CA LEU A 132 23.98 27.47 39.64
C LEU A 132 24.93 28.56 40.20
N ASP A 133 24.48 29.82 40.31
CA ASP A 133 25.27 30.88 40.94
C ASP A 133 25.15 30.82 42.46
N GLY A 134 26.26 30.47 43.12
CA GLY A 134 26.35 30.39 44.58
C GLY A 134 26.61 31.72 45.28
N ALA A 135 26.71 32.84 44.55
CA ALA A 135 27.05 34.13 45.13
C ALA A 135 25.90 34.79 45.90
N ILE A 136 26.24 35.47 47.00
CA ILE A 136 25.30 36.17 47.88
C ILE A 136 25.34 37.65 47.56
N TYR A 137 24.35 38.14 46.81
CA TYR A 137 24.27 39.55 46.37
C TYR A 137 23.39 40.44 47.25
N THR A 138 22.62 39.87 48.18
CA THR A 138 21.63 40.63 48.97
C THR A 138 21.84 40.38 50.46
N SER A 139 21.68 41.43 51.26
CA SER A 139 21.71 41.37 52.73
C SER A 139 20.69 40.39 53.30
N ASP A 140 19.53 40.21 52.64
CA ASP A 140 18.52 39.23 53.03
C ASP A 140 18.96 37.79 52.77
N ARG A 141 19.59 37.50 51.62
CA ARG A 141 20.18 36.18 51.36
C ARG A 141 21.27 35.86 52.39
N LEU A 142 22.09 36.85 52.78
CA LEU A 142 23.10 36.70 53.81
C LEU A 142 22.48 36.33 55.17
N ARG A 143 21.41 37.02 55.59
CA ARG A 143 20.66 36.71 56.84
C ARG A 143 20.12 35.28 56.86
N VAL A 144 19.59 34.80 55.73
CA VAL A 144 19.02 33.45 55.62
C VAL A 144 20.11 32.39 55.80
N VAL A 145 21.28 32.61 55.20
CA VAL A 145 22.42 31.66 55.23
C VAL A 145 23.14 31.68 56.59
N THR A 146 23.45 32.86 57.13
CA THR A 146 24.23 33.01 58.37
C THR A 146 23.39 33.00 59.64
N LYS A 147 22.05 33.13 59.51
CA LYS A 147 21.08 33.27 60.62
C LYS A 147 21.34 34.48 61.53
N MET A 148 22.13 35.46 61.07
CA MET A 148 22.47 36.67 61.82
C MET A 148 22.08 37.92 61.03
N ALA A 149 21.66 38.97 61.74
CA ALA A 149 21.38 40.27 61.13
C ALA A 149 22.71 41.01 60.83
N PRO A 150 22.89 41.58 59.62
CA PRO A 150 24.02 42.44 59.30
C PRO A 150 23.96 43.70 60.16
N LEU A 151 25.10 44.08 60.73
CA LEU A 151 25.22 45.22 61.65
C LEU A 151 25.00 46.57 60.94
N ALA A 152 25.39 46.67 59.67
CA ALA A 152 25.13 47.81 58.81
C ALA A 152 25.10 47.35 57.34
N VAL A 153 24.31 48.03 56.50
CA VAL A 153 24.31 47.86 55.03
C VAL A 153 24.83 49.15 54.44
N ILE A 154 25.96 49.08 53.74
CA ILE A 154 26.51 50.24 53.04
C ILE A 154 25.85 50.30 51.66
N PRO A 155 25.05 51.33 51.36
CA PRO A 155 24.47 51.48 50.03
C PRO A 155 25.59 51.73 49.03
N TYR A 156 25.50 51.07 47.88
CA TYR A 156 26.44 51.31 46.79
C TYR A 156 26.11 52.66 46.14
N LEU A 157 27.02 53.63 46.25
CA LEU A 157 26.90 54.94 45.62
C LEU A 157 27.44 54.85 44.18
N TYR A 158 26.57 55.09 43.20
CA TYR A 158 26.97 55.07 41.79
C TYR A 158 27.79 56.31 41.43
N THR A 159 28.86 56.10 40.68
CA THR A 159 29.66 57.20 40.13
C THR A 159 28.99 57.75 38.86
N GLU A 160 29.13 59.04 38.52
CA GLU A 160 28.52 59.61 37.29
C GLU A 160 28.89 58.85 36.00
N ALA A 161 30.11 58.31 35.93
CA ALA A 161 30.56 57.48 34.81
C ALA A 161 29.79 56.14 34.71
N GLU A 162 29.44 55.55 35.86
CA GLU A 162 28.67 54.31 35.94
C GLU A 162 27.19 54.54 35.64
N GLU A 163 26.62 55.67 36.06
CA GLU A 163 25.24 56.04 35.72
C GLU A 163 25.07 56.25 34.20
N ARG A 164 26.01 56.93 33.55
CA ARG A 164 25.99 57.08 32.08
C ARG A 164 26.12 55.73 31.36
N GLY A 165 27.00 54.85 31.84
CA GLY A 165 27.15 53.49 31.31
C GLY A 165 25.92 52.62 31.51
N LYS A 166 25.26 52.72 32.66
CA LYS A 166 24.00 52.03 32.96
C LYS A 166 22.86 52.52 32.09
N SER A 167 22.68 53.83 31.96
CA SER A 167 21.63 54.42 31.11
C SER A 167 21.80 54.02 29.65
N ALA A 168 23.03 54.00 29.14
CA ALA A 168 23.32 53.51 27.79
C ALA A 168 22.97 52.02 27.65
N ARG A 169 23.41 51.18 28.59
CA ARG A 169 23.15 49.73 28.56
C ARG A 169 21.67 49.39 28.67
N THR A 170 20.92 50.08 29.53
CA THR A 170 19.46 49.88 29.64
C THR A 170 18.75 50.34 28.38
N LYS A 171 19.19 51.45 27.75
CA LYS A 171 18.65 51.91 26.45
C LYS A 171 18.93 50.90 25.33
N PHE A 172 20.14 50.33 25.27
CA PHE A 172 20.47 49.29 24.29
C PHE A 172 19.69 48.00 24.52
N LEU A 173 19.51 47.58 25.77
CA LEU A 173 18.66 46.43 26.12
C LEU A 173 17.20 46.66 25.74
N SER A 174 16.63 47.82 26.09
CA SER A 174 15.26 48.15 25.71
C SER A 174 15.09 48.26 24.18
N ALA A 175 16.08 48.82 23.48
CA ALA A 175 16.07 48.89 22.02
C ALA A 175 16.16 47.49 21.39
N GLY A 176 17.00 46.59 21.94
CA GLY A 176 17.11 45.21 21.50
C GLY A 176 15.80 44.44 21.67
N VAL A 177 15.13 44.59 22.82
CA VAL A 177 13.80 44.00 23.05
C VAL A 177 12.78 44.53 22.05
N LEU A 178 12.78 45.85 21.80
CA LEU A 178 11.86 46.47 20.85
C LEU A 178 12.06 45.94 19.42
N ILE A 179 13.31 45.78 18.98
CA ILE A 179 13.66 45.21 17.68
C ILE A 179 13.20 43.75 17.58
N LEU A 180 13.37 42.97 18.65
CA LEU A 180 12.99 41.55 18.67
C LEU A 180 11.45 41.39 18.59
N VAL A 181 10.71 42.25 19.29
CA VAL A 181 9.24 42.31 19.20
C VAL A 181 8.81 42.71 17.79
N MET A 182 9.40 43.76 17.21
CA MET A 182 9.12 44.20 15.84
C MET A 182 9.43 43.11 14.80
N ALA A 183 10.55 42.39 14.95
CA ALA A 183 10.91 41.28 14.08
C ALA A 183 9.92 40.11 14.22
N SER A 184 9.49 39.79 15.44
CA SER A 184 8.48 38.75 15.68
C SER A 184 7.13 39.09 15.04
N LEU A 185 6.71 40.35 15.12
CA LEU A 185 5.49 40.86 14.46
C LEU A 185 5.62 40.81 12.93
N GLY A 186 6.79 41.17 12.39
CA GLY A 186 7.07 41.07 10.95
C GLY A 186 7.02 39.64 10.42
N VAL A 187 7.58 38.68 11.17
CA VAL A 187 7.52 37.25 10.81
C VAL A 187 6.07 36.74 10.84
N VAL A 188 5.28 37.13 11.84
CA VAL A 188 3.85 36.77 11.89
C VAL A 188 3.10 37.39 10.71
N HIS A 189 3.36 38.65 10.37
CA HIS A 189 2.72 39.34 9.25
C HIS A 189 3.00 38.67 7.90
N VAL A 190 4.26 38.31 7.63
CA VAL A 190 4.67 37.71 6.35
C VAL A 190 4.20 36.26 6.22
N PHE A 191 4.09 35.52 7.33
CA PHE A 191 3.94 34.07 7.29
C PHE A 191 2.55 33.53 7.67
N TRP A 192 1.70 34.31 8.34
CA TRP A 192 0.33 33.90 8.70
C TRP A 192 -0.73 34.53 7.80
N MET A 193 -0.89 35.85 7.86
CA MET A 193 -1.89 36.64 7.15
C MET A 193 -1.44 38.11 7.16
N PRO A 194 -1.73 38.90 6.10
CA PRO A 194 -1.51 40.35 6.15
C PRO A 194 -2.26 40.93 7.36
N LEU A 195 -1.69 41.96 8.00
CA LEU A 195 -2.21 42.56 9.24
C LEU A 195 -3.67 43.01 9.08
N ASP A 196 -4.08 43.29 7.84
CA ASP A 196 -5.43 43.64 7.44
C ASP A 196 -6.46 42.55 7.78
N VAL A 197 -6.14 41.26 7.64
CA VAL A 197 -7.09 40.16 7.92
C VAL A 197 -7.21 39.91 9.42
N LEU A 198 -6.12 40.08 10.18
CA LEU A 198 -6.16 40.01 11.64
C LEU A 198 -6.99 41.15 12.24
N TRP A 199 -6.83 42.37 11.71
CA TRP A 199 -7.66 43.51 12.06
C TRP A 199 -9.13 43.25 11.70
N TYR A 200 -9.41 42.71 10.52
CA TYR A 200 -10.79 42.41 10.09
C TYR A 200 -11.47 41.33 10.94
N VAL A 201 -10.73 40.27 11.33
CA VAL A 201 -11.25 39.22 12.22
C VAL A 201 -11.44 39.74 13.65
N ALA A 202 -10.52 40.57 14.15
CA ALA A 202 -10.64 41.19 15.47
C ALA A 202 -11.80 42.19 15.56
N LEU A 203 -12.01 42.98 14.50
CA LEU A 203 -13.15 43.90 14.39
C LEU A 203 -14.47 43.12 14.33
N ARG A 204 -14.51 42.00 13.59
CA ARG A 204 -15.69 41.14 13.49
C ARG A 204 -16.02 40.41 14.80
N THR A 205 -15.03 40.00 15.59
CA THR A 205 -15.29 39.39 16.90
C THR A 205 -15.66 40.41 17.97
N MET A 206 -15.23 41.66 17.83
CA MET A 206 -15.65 42.79 18.66
C MET A 206 -16.71 43.63 17.94
N HIS A 207 -17.94 43.12 17.79
CA HIS A 207 -19.13 43.79 17.21
C HIS A 207 -19.08 45.34 17.28
N LEU A 208 -18.44 45.95 16.30
CA LEU A 208 -18.39 47.38 16.04
C LEU A 208 -18.53 47.46 14.53
N ASP A 209 -19.78 47.47 14.09
CA ASP A 209 -20.18 47.72 12.70
C ASP A 209 -19.65 49.08 12.20
#